data_AF-A0A809QYI2-F1
#
_entry.id   AF-A0A809QYI2-F1
#
_cell.length_a   1.000
_cell.length_b   1.000
_cell.length_c   1.000
_cell.angle_alpha   90.00
_cell.angle_beta   90.00
_cell.angle_gamma   90.00
#
_symmetry.space_group_name_H-M   'P 1'
#
loop_
_entity.id
_entity.type
_entity.pdbx_description
1 polymer ?
#
loop_
_entity_poly.entity_id
_entity_poly.type
_entity_poly.pdbx_seq_one_letter_code
_entity_poly.pdbx_strand_id
1 'polypeptide(L)'
;MSMKKQAEKNKYGERIRDLREKMGLSQGNFADVAGVTARAQRNYEAGLRTPNIRYLESLAEVGRVDVGYILTGVMTNEFDMNEAKAFRWLAKSLGLDTGFQIAATTAFYRLSEVGFDNAALDSELDALLALYKVAVIDAQLLSGIIESVEKLAPSIDPRKKAGVVTLLYRSFRGAGRIDEKAVIEAVELTK
;
A
#
# COMPACT_ATOMS: atom_id res chain seq x y z
N MET A 1 45.71 11.13 15.16
CA MET A 1 44.55 10.23 14.91
C MET A 1 43.35 10.68 15.76
N SER A 2 43.02 11.98 15.69
CA SER A 2 42.49 12.75 16.81
C SER A 2 41.22 13.52 16.45
N MET A 3 40.28 13.53 17.39
CA MET A 3 39.08 14.40 17.55
C MET A 3 37.94 14.32 16.51
N LYS A 4 38.19 14.14 15.21
CA LYS A 4 37.09 14.05 14.21
C LYS A 4 36.16 12.84 14.41
N LYS A 5 36.65 11.75 15.01
CA LYS A 5 35.87 10.53 15.27
C LYS A 5 34.99 10.61 16.52
N GLN A 6 35.26 11.56 17.42
CA GLN A 6 34.54 11.72 18.70
C GLN A 6 33.37 12.72 18.59
N ALA A 7 33.39 13.60 17.58
CA ALA A 7 32.37 14.62 17.34
C ALA A 7 31.20 14.15 16.46
N GLU A 8 31.27 12.97 15.84
CA GLU A 8 30.07 12.19 15.46
C GLU A 8 29.42 11.60 16.71
N LYS A 9 29.10 12.47 17.68
CA LYS A 9 28.25 12.14 18.81
C LYS A 9 27.00 11.51 18.23
N ASN A 10 26.86 10.21 18.50
CA ASN A 10 26.14 9.26 17.66
C ASN A 10 24.67 9.69 17.45
N LYS A 11 24.38 10.43 16.37
CA LYS A 11 23.06 11.00 16.04
C LYS A 11 21.92 9.97 16.11
N TYR A 12 22.26 8.70 15.91
CA TYR A 12 21.33 7.57 16.03
C TYR A 12 20.83 7.35 17.47
N GLY A 13 21.69 7.53 18.48
CA GLY A 13 21.32 7.35 19.88
C GLY A 13 20.29 8.36 20.37
N GLU A 14 20.44 9.63 19.96
CA GLU A 14 19.47 10.70 20.28
C GLU A 14 18.12 10.44 19.60
N ARG A 15 18.12 9.99 18.35
CA ARG A 15 16.88 9.65 17.62
C ARG A 15 16.18 8.42 18.17
N ILE A 16 16.94 7.41 18.62
CA ILE A 16 16.38 6.25 19.34
C ILE A 16 15.71 6.69 20.64
N ARG A 17 16.37 7.58 21.40
CA ARG A 17 15.80 8.14 22.63
C ARG A 17 14.50 8.89 22.33
N ASP A 18 14.51 9.77 21.33
CA ASP A 18 13.33 10.55 20.93
C ASP A 18 12.14 9.64 20.57
N LEU A 19 12.35 8.62 19.74
CA LEU A 19 11.31 7.64 19.41
C LEU A 19 10.78 6.91 20.63
N ARG A 20 11.66 6.43 21.51
CA ARG A 20 11.26 5.74 22.74
C ARG A 20 10.41 6.64 23.63
N GLU A 21 10.81 7.90 23.80
CA GLU A 21 10.12 8.88 24.64
C GLU A 21 8.76 9.26 24.06
N LYS A 22 8.65 9.43 22.74
CA LYS A 22 7.38 9.62 22.03
C LYS A 22 6.41 8.45 22.23
N MET A 23 6.93 7.24 22.39
CA MET A 23 6.12 6.05 22.71
C MET A 23 5.78 5.91 24.20
N GLY A 24 6.31 6.78 25.08
CA GLY A 24 6.10 6.72 26.52
C GLY A 24 6.76 5.50 27.18
N LEU A 25 7.79 4.92 26.56
CA LEU A 25 8.41 3.68 27.03
C LEU A 25 9.66 3.93 27.88
N SER A 26 9.86 3.09 28.91
CA SER A 26 11.11 3.03 29.66
C SER A 26 12.23 2.41 28.79
N GLN A 27 13.49 2.65 29.12
CA GLN A 27 14.62 2.01 28.43
C GLN A 27 14.59 0.48 28.56
N GLY A 28 14.04 -0.07 29.64
CA GLY A 28 13.85 -1.51 29.80
C GLY A 28 12.82 -2.04 28.82
N ASN A 29 11.61 -1.45 28.84
CA ASN A 29 10.51 -1.89 27.97
C ASN A 29 10.86 -1.76 26.49
N PHE A 30 11.59 -0.71 26.11
CA PHE A 30 12.05 -0.53 24.73
C PHE A 30 13.11 -1.55 24.32
N ALA A 31 13.98 -1.95 25.26
CA ALA A 31 14.95 -3.01 25.03
C ALA A 31 14.25 -4.38 24.83
N ASP A 32 13.22 -4.65 25.62
CA ASP A 32 12.42 -5.87 25.51
C ASP A 32 11.72 -5.96 24.15
N VAL A 33 11.16 -4.84 23.68
CA VAL A 33 10.57 -4.71 22.33
C VAL A 33 11.58 -5.02 21.23
N ALA A 34 12.82 -4.55 21.38
CA ALA A 34 13.89 -4.78 20.41
C ALA A 34 14.65 -6.11 20.62
N GLY A 35 14.24 -6.96 21.58
CA GLY A 35 14.92 -8.22 21.89
C GLY A 35 16.37 -8.06 22.37
N VAL A 36 16.69 -6.93 23.02
CA VAL A 36 18.04 -6.65 23.55
C VAL A 36 18.03 -6.38 25.05
N THR A 37 19.20 -6.40 25.67
CA THR A 37 19.33 -6.05 27.10
C THR A 37 19.14 -4.55 27.34
N ALA A 38 18.59 -4.16 28.49
CA ALA A 38 18.51 -2.75 28.92
C ALA A 38 19.88 -2.04 28.94
N ARG A 39 20.98 -2.77 29.18
CA ARG A 39 22.34 -2.24 29.07
C ARG A 39 22.70 -1.87 27.62
N ALA A 40 22.33 -2.71 26.66
CA ALA A 40 22.54 -2.41 25.24
C ALA A 40 21.76 -1.16 24.82
N GLN A 41 20.48 -1.05 25.22
CA GLN A 41 19.66 0.13 24.99
C GLN A 41 20.30 1.41 25.52
N ARG A 42 20.73 1.40 26.79
CA ARG A 42 21.45 2.54 27.39
C ARG A 42 22.69 2.93 26.62
N ASN A 43 23.49 1.96 26.19
CA ASN A 43 24.71 2.22 25.43
C ASN A 43 24.41 2.81 24.04
N TYR A 44 23.32 2.39 23.40
CA TYR A 44 22.87 2.97 22.13
C TYR A 44 22.43 4.43 22.32
N GLU A 45 21.54 4.70 23.27
CA GLU A 45 21.04 6.07 23.52
C GLU A 45 22.12 7.03 24.03
N ALA A 46 23.11 6.53 24.78
CA ALA A 46 24.26 7.33 25.22
C ALA A 46 25.30 7.54 24.11
N GLY A 47 25.10 6.92 22.93
CA GLY A 47 26.05 6.96 21.81
C GLY A 47 27.36 6.20 22.07
N LEU A 48 27.44 5.44 23.16
CA LEU A 48 28.59 4.61 23.52
C LEU A 48 28.74 3.38 22.61
N ARG A 49 27.65 2.98 21.95
CA ARG A 49 27.63 1.90 20.98
C ARG A 49 26.72 2.29 19.82
N THR A 50 27.07 1.88 18.60
CA THR A 50 26.19 2.03 17.44
C THR A 50 25.21 0.87 17.37
N PRO A 51 23.89 1.11 17.17
CA PRO A 51 22.91 0.05 16.92
C PRO A 51 23.31 -0.74 15.66
N ASN A 52 23.10 -2.06 15.68
CA ASN A 52 23.39 -2.90 14.52
C ASN A 52 22.13 -3.11 13.68
N ILE A 53 22.31 -3.68 12.48
CA ILE A 53 21.20 -3.94 11.55
C ILE A 53 20.13 -4.82 12.19
N ARG A 54 20.51 -5.88 12.91
CA ARG A 54 19.55 -6.78 13.58
C ARG A 54 18.65 -6.07 14.59
N TYR A 55 19.19 -5.14 15.37
CA TYR A 55 18.42 -4.31 16.30
C TYR A 55 17.43 -3.39 15.56
N LEU A 56 17.86 -2.81 14.43
CA LEU A 56 16.96 -1.99 13.60
C LEU A 56 15.87 -2.84 12.93
N GLU A 57 16.19 -4.05 12.46
CA GLU A 57 15.22 -5.00 11.92
C GLU A 57 14.17 -5.38 12.97
N SER A 58 14.59 -5.72 14.20
CA SER A 58 13.64 -6.04 15.27
C SER A 58 12.70 -4.89 15.60
N LEU A 59 13.19 -3.64 15.56
CA LEU A 59 12.34 -2.46 15.77
C LEU A 59 11.37 -2.24 14.61
N ALA A 60 11.78 -2.53 13.37
CA ALA A 60 10.93 -2.43 12.20
C ALA A 60 9.79 -3.47 12.21
N GLU A 61 10.06 -4.70 12.67
CA GLU A 61 9.07 -5.78 12.76
C GLU A 61 7.93 -5.49 13.73
N VAL A 62 8.22 -4.73 14.80
CA VAL A 62 7.21 -4.28 15.77
C VAL A 62 6.22 -3.30 15.14
N GLY A 63 6.54 -2.73 13.97
CA GLY A 63 5.65 -1.90 13.15
C GLY A 63 5.33 -0.51 13.70
N ARG A 64 5.73 -0.22 14.94
CA ARG A 64 5.42 1.02 15.68
C ARG A 64 6.62 1.96 15.86
N VAL A 65 7.77 1.63 15.27
CA VAL A 65 9.01 2.40 15.37
C VAL A 65 9.48 2.82 13.97
N ASP A 66 9.65 4.12 13.75
CA ASP A 66 10.18 4.65 12.49
C ASP A 66 11.71 4.49 12.43
N VAL A 67 12.15 3.34 11.92
CA VAL A 67 13.57 3.05 11.69
C VAL A 67 14.18 3.99 10.66
N GLY A 68 13.38 4.50 9.72
CA GLY A 68 13.81 5.50 8.73
C GLY A 68 14.27 6.78 9.42
N TYR A 69 13.49 7.28 10.38
CA TYR A 69 13.86 8.43 11.20
C TYR A 69 15.18 8.22 11.95
N ILE A 70 15.42 7.03 12.51
CA ILE A 70 16.70 6.73 13.18
C ILE A 70 17.85 7.00 12.20
N LEU A 71 17.77 6.45 10.98
CA LEU A 71 18.83 6.53 9.99
C LEU A 71 18.98 7.95 9.39
N THR A 72 17.88 8.58 9.01
CA THR A 72 17.89 9.83 8.22
C THR A 72 17.79 11.07 9.10
N GLY A 73 17.06 11.00 10.21
CA GLY A 73 16.69 12.14 11.06
C GLY A 73 15.50 12.93 10.54
N VAL A 74 14.87 12.45 9.48
CA VAL A 74 13.62 13.00 8.94
C VAL A 74 12.52 12.08 9.39
N MET A 75 11.60 12.59 10.22
CA MET A 75 10.45 11.79 10.65
C MET A 75 9.56 11.52 9.45
N THR A 76 9.14 10.28 9.26
CA THR A 76 7.95 10.06 8.43
C THR A 76 6.75 10.62 9.19
N ASN A 77 6.18 11.71 8.69
CA ASN A 77 4.98 12.29 9.29
C ASN A 77 3.85 11.24 9.27
N GLU A 78 2.98 11.23 10.29
CA GLU A 78 1.78 10.38 10.28
C GLU A 78 0.88 10.64 9.05
N PHE A 79 0.96 11.84 8.47
CA PHE A 79 0.35 12.17 7.18
C PHE A 79 1.04 11.50 5.98
N ASP A 80 2.38 11.37 5.97
CA ASP A 80 3.13 10.60 4.96
C ASP A 80 2.90 9.08 5.09
N MET A 81 2.57 8.62 6.29
CA MET A 81 2.21 7.24 6.61
C MET A 81 0.80 6.85 6.11
N ASN A 82 -0.04 7.80 5.68
CA ASN A 82 -1.48 7.56 5.52
C ASN A 82 -2.02 7.53 4.08
N GLU A 83 -1.29 7.96 3.05
CA GLU A 83 -1.76 7.78 1.67
C GLU A 83 -1.01 6.66 0.96
N ALA A 84 0.32 6.69 0.88
CA ALA A 84 1.08 5.67 0.15
C ALA A 84 1.07 4.29 0.83
N LYS A 85 0.96 4.22 2.16
CA LYS A 85 0.84 2.96 2.92
C LYS A 85 -0.61 2.47 2.97
N ALA A 86 -1.60 3.35 3.13
CA ALA A 86 -3.01 2.98 3.02
C ALA A 86 -3.38 2.55 1.59
N PHE A 87 -2.86 3.25 0.59
CA PHE A 87 -2.98 2.87 -0.82
C PHE A 87 -2.27 1.56 -1.10
N ARG A 88 -1.03 1.34 -0.61
CA ARG A 88 -0.36 0.03 -0.72
C ARG A 88 -1.14 -1.09 -0.03
N TRP A 89 -1.66 -0.85 1.16
CA TRP A 89 -2.45 -1.81 1.91
C TRP A 89 -3.79 -2.11 1.21
N LEU A 90 -4.49 -1.09 0.74
CA LEU A 90 -5.74 -1.20 -0.01
C LEU A 90 -5.51 -1.90 -1.35
N ALA A 91 -4.50 -1.47 -2.10
CA ALA A 91 -4.10 -2.10 -3.35
C ALA A 91 -3.74 -3.57 -3.15
N LYS A 92 -2.96 -3.90 -2.11
CA LYS A 92 -2.65 -5.30 -1.76
C LYS A 92 -3.90 -6.09 -1.35
N SER A 93 -4.81 -5.49 -0.58
CA SER A 93 -6.06 -6.12 -0.12
C SER A 93 -7.08 -6.32 -1.25
N LEU A 94 -7.04 -5.49 -2.28
CA LEU A 94 -7.83 -5.60 -3.51
C LEU A 94 -7.15 -6.47 -4.59
N GLY A 95 -5.94 -7.00 -4.32
CA GLY A 95 -5.19 -7.83 -5.27
C GLY A 95 -4.58 -7.06 -6.46
N LEU A 96 -4.39 -5.75 -6.32
CA LEU A 96 -3.75 -4.92 -7.33
C LEU A 96 -2.23 -5.17 -7.32
N ASP A 97 -1.70 -5.47 -8.51
CA ASP A 97 -0.28 -5.76 -8.72
C ASP A 97 0.63 -4.57 -8.36
N THR A 98 1.89 -4.87 -8.03
CA THR A 98 2.91 -3.88 -7.64
C THR A 98 3.15 -2.85 -8.76
N GLY A 99 2.96 -3.24 -10.03
CA GLY A 99 2.96 -2.32 -11.16
C GLY A 99 1.89 -1.22 -11.04
N PHE A 100 0.65 -1.58 -10.70
CA PHE A 100 -0.41 -0.58 -10.50
C PHE A 100 -0.09 0.40 -9.36
N GLN A 101 0.57 -0.08 -8.30
CA GLN A 101 0.96 0.76 -7.18
C GLN A 101 1.98 1.83 -7.58
N ILE A 102 2.97 1.44 -8.38
CA ILE A 102 3.98 2.36 -8.94
C ILE A 102 3.32 3.33 -9.91
N ALA A 103 2.39 2.85 -10.74
CA ALA A 103 1.63 3.67 -11.69
C ALA A 103 0.88 4.80 -11.01
N ALA A 104 0.03 4.44 -10.04
CA ALA A 104 -0.84 5.38 -9.35
C ALA A 104 -0.06 6.36 -8.47
N THR A 105 1.02 5.89 -7.82
CA THR A 105 1.93 6.77 -7.08
C THR A 105 2.60 7.79 -8.02
N THR A 106 3.06 7.34 -9.19
CA THR A 106 3.66 8.22 -10.21
C THR A 106 2.66 9.23 -10.77
N ALA A 107 1.42 8.81 -11.02
CA ALA A 107 0.31 9.68 -11.41
C ALA A 107 0.09 10.77 -10.37
N PHE A 108 -0.08 10.36 -9.11
CA PHE A 108 -0.37 11.27 -8.00
C PHE A 108 0.70 12.36 -7.85
N TYR A 109 1.98 11.99 -7.91
CA TYR A 109 3.08 12.96 -7.85
C TYR A 109 3.05 13.94 -9.03
N ARG A 110 2.86 13.47 -10.27
CA ARG A 110 2.79 14.37 -11.43
C ARG A 110 1.57 15.29 -11.37
N LEU A 111 0.41 14.78 -11.00
CA LEU A 111 -0.81 15.56 -10.90
C LEU A 111 -0.72 16.63 -9.80
N SER A 112 0.05 16.38 -8.74
CA SER A 112 0.34 17.38 -7.71
C SER A 112 1.27 18.51 -8.20
N GLU A 113 2.07 18.28 -9.24
CA GLU A 113 2.98 19.29 -9.83
C GLU A 113 2.30 20.16 -10.89
N VAL A 114 1.36 19.62 -11.66
CA VAL A 114 0.74 20.31 -12.80
C VAL A 114 -0.52 21.11 -12.40
N GLY A 115 -1.05 20.88 -11.20
CA GLY A 115 -2.34 21.43 -10.77
C GLY A 115 -3.50 20.64 -11.34
N PHE A 116 -4.58 20.51 -10.54
CA PHE A 116 -5.71 19.64 -10.84
C PHE A 116 -6.59 20.20 -11.98
N ASP A 117 -6.17 19.99 -13.22
CA ASP A 117 -7.05 20.03 -14.40
C ASP A 117 -7.55 18.61 -14.71
N ASN A 118 -8.86 18.41 -14.59
CA ASN A 118 -9.51 17.10 -14.77
C ASN A 118 -9.25 16.49 -16.16
N ALA A 119 -9.10 17.31 -17.21
CA ALA A 119 -8.87 16.80 -18.56
C ALA A 119 -7.45 16.25 -18.75
N ALA A 120 -6.45 16.88 -18.13
CA ALA A 120 -5.08 16.38 -18.11
C ALA A 120 -4.99 15.09 -17.27
N LEU A 121 -5.76 15.05 -16.17
CA LEU A 121 -5.84 13.92 -15.25
C LEU A 121 -6.39 12.66 -15.92
N ASP A 122 -7.46 12.80 -16.72
CA ASP A 122 -8.05 11.69 -17.49
C ASP A 122 -7.07 11.13 -18.53
N SER A 123 -6.41 12.01 -19.28
CA SER A 123 -5.41 11.62 -20.31
C SER A 123 -4.20 10.89 -19.71
N GLU A 124 -3.72 11.35 -18.56
CA GLU A 124 -2.54 10.77 -17.91
C GLU A 124 -2.88 9.48 -17.15
N LEU A 125 -4.09 9.38 -16.62
CA LEU A 125 -4.65 8.14 -16.08
C LEU A 125 -4.81 7.08 -17.17
N ASP A 126 -5.34 7.44 -18.35
CA ASP A 126 -5.46 6.53 -19.50
C ASP A 126 -4.08 6.02 -19.96
N ALA A 127 -3.08 6.91 -20.02
CA ALA A 127 -1.71 6.54 -20.36
C ALA A 127 -1.11 5.55 -19.36
N LEU A 128 -1.37 5.73 -18.06
CA LEU A 128 -0.90 4.84 -17.00
C LEU A 128 -1.62 3.49 -16.99
N LEU A 129 -2.95 3.50 -17.18
CA LEU A 129 -3.73 2.26 -17.27
C LEU A 129 -3.29 1.43 -18.48
N ALA A 130 -2.97 2.09 -19.60
CA ALA A 130 -2.37 1.45 -20.78
C ALA A 130 -0.96 0.89 -20.51
N LEU A 131 -0.09 1.66 -19.84
CA LEU A 131 1.30 1.27 -19.55
C LEU A 131 1.39 0.05 -18.64
N TYR A 132 0.50 -0.04 -17.64
CA TYR A 132 0.50 -1.11 -16.64
C TYR A 132 -0.46 -2.25 -16.96
N LYS A 133 -1.08 -2.25 -18.15
CA LYS A 133 -2.10 -3.24 -18.57
C LYS A 133 -3.21 -3.43 -17.53
N VAL A 134 -3.46 -2.39 -16.74
CA VAL A 134 -4.51 -2.41 -15.73
C VAL A 134 -5.81 -2.35 -16.50
N ALA A 135 -6.72 -3.23 -16.13
CA ALA A 135 -8.03 -3.31 -16.73
C ALA A 135 -8.79 -2.00 -16.53
N VAL A 136 -8.75 -1.10 -17.51
CA VAL A 136 -9.88 -0.19 -17.68
C VAL A 136 -11.09 -1.11 -17.83
N ILE A 137 -12.08 -0.95 -16.96
CA ILE A 137 -13.31 -1.71 -17.07
C ILE A 137 -13.95 -1.30 -18.39
N ASP A 138 -13.96 -2.21 -19.36
CA ASP A 138 -14.77 -2.10 -20.57
C ASP A 138 -16.24 -1.95 -20.18
N ALA A 139 -16.70 -0.69 -20.13
CA ALA A 139 -18.04 -0.31 -19.71
C ALA A 139 -19.11 -0.87 -20.65
N GLN A 140 -18.78 -1.01 -21.94
CA GLN A 140 -19.71 -1.52 -22.95
C GLN A 140 -19.91 -3.02 -22.80
N LEU A 141 -18.83 -3.78 -22.58
CA LEU A 141 -18.91 -5.19 -22.26
C LEU A 141 -19.66 -5.42 -20.93
N LEU A 142 -19.37 -4.63 -19.90
CA LEU A 142 -20.03 -4.74 -18.60
C LEU A 142 -21.53 -4.46 -18.69
N SER A 143 -21.94 -3.41 -19.41
CA SER A 143 -23.36 -3.09 -19.65
C SER A 143 -24.08 -4.24 -20.34
N GLY A 144 -23.50 -4.78 -21.41
CA GLY A 144 -24.12 -5.89 -22.14
C GLY A 144 -24.26 -7.16 -21.28
N ILE A 145 -23.31 -7.43 -20.38
CA ILE A 145 -23.42 -8.55 -19.42
C ILE A 145 -24.57 -8.29 -18.43
N ILE A 146 -24.67 -7.07 -17.88
CA ILE A 146 -25.74 -6.72 -16.94
C ILE A 146 -27.11 -6.87 -17.60
N GLU A 147 -27.28 -6.32 -18.80
CA GLU A 147 -28.53 -6.43 -19.58
C GLU A 147 -28.89 -7.90 -19.86
N SER A 148 -27.91 -8.72 -20.25
CA SER A 148 -28.13 -10.15 -20.53
C SER A 148 -28.57 -10.92 -19.28
N VAL A 149 -27.95 -10.64 -18.13
CA VAL A 149 -28.32 -11.26 -16.85
C VAL A 149 -29.70 -10.80 -16.40
N GLU A 150 -30.02 -9.51 -16.52
CA GLU A 150 -31.35 -8.97 -16.17
C GLU A 150 -32.46 -9.56 -17.03
N LYS A 151 -32.22 -9.73 -18.33
CA LYS A 151 -33.18 -10.34 -19.25
C LYS A 151 -33.51 -11.79 -18.88
N LEU A 152 -32.51 -12.56 -18.42
CA LEU A 152 -32.66 -13.97 -18.08
C LEU A 152 -33.15 -14.22 -16.65
N ALA A 153 -32.81 -13.33 -15.72
CA ALA A 153 -33.21 -13.41 -14.31
C ALA A 153 -33.57 -12.03 -13.75
N PRO A 154 -34.75 -11.48 -14.11
CA PRO A 154 -35.14 -10.12 -13.75
C PRO A 154 -35.33 -9.91 -12.24
N SER A 155 -35.51 -10.98 -11.47
CA SER A 155 -35.71 -10.95 -10.02
C SER A 155 -34.55 -11.58 -9.23
N ILE A 156 -33.37 -11.68 -9.84
CA ILE A 156 -32.17 -12.19 -9.16
C ILE A 156 -31.80 -11.30 -7.97
N ASP A 157 -31.41 -11.92 -6.85
CA ASP A 157 -30.90 -11.20 -5.68
C ASP A 157 -29.67 -10.34 -6.07
N PRO A 158 -29.57 -9.07 -5.61
CA PRO A 158 -28.47 -8.17 -5.99
C PRO A 158 -27.06 -8.72 -5.71
N ARG A 159 -26.86 -9.50 -4.63
CA ARG A 159 -25.55 -10.08 -4.32
C ARG A 159 -25.22 -11.21 -5.27
N LYS A 160 -26.19 -12.09 -5.55
CA LYS A 160 -26.05 -13.16 -6.55
C LYS A 160 -25.75 -12.58 -7.94
N LYS A 161 -26.46 -11.51 -8.33
CA LYS A 161 -26.27 -10.78 -9.59
C LYS A 161 -24.84 -10.24 -9.72
N ALA A 162 -24.34 -9.55 -8.70
CA ALA A 162 -22.98 -9.03 -8.69
C ALA A 162 -21.93 -10.16 -8.87
N GLY A 163 -22.16 -11.33 -8.24
CA GLY A 163 -21.32 -12.51 -8.41
C GLY A 163 -21.29 -13.02 -9.86
N VAL A 164 -22.46 -13.20 -10.46
CA VAL A 164 -22.60 -13.67 -11.86
C VAL A 164 -21.98 -12.68 -12.84
N VAL A 165 -22.27 -11.39 -12.70
CA VAL A 165 -21.72 -10.33 -13.55
C VAL A 165 -20.19 -10.30 -13.47
N THR A 166 -19.62 -10.44 -12.26
CA THR A 166 -18.16 -10.47 -12.07
C THR A 166 -17.52 -11.68 -12.75
N LEU A 167 -18.15 -12.86 -12.63
CA LEU A 167 -17.67 -14.09 -13.27
C LEU A 167 -17.69 -13.96 -14.79
N LEU A 168 -18.81 -13.52 -15.36
CA LEU A 168 -19.00 -13.34 -16.79
C LEU A 168 -18.04 -12.28 -17.34
N TYR A 169 -17.88 -11.16 -16.64
CA TYR A 169 -16.96 -10.10 -17.03
C TYR A 169 -15.50 -10.59 -17.11
N ARG A 170 -15.05 -11.35 -16.11
CA ARG A 170 -13.72 -11.97 -16.13
C ARG A 170 -13.54 -12.92 -17.32
N SER A 171 -14.56 -13.70 -17.64
CA SER A 171 -14.52 -14.65 -18.75
C SER A 171 -14.51 -13.98 -20.13
N PHE A 172 -15.26 -12.90 -20.30
CA PHE A 172 -15.45 -12.24 -21.60
C PHE A 172 -14.45 -11.13 -21.88
N ARG A 173 -13.81 -10.57 -20.84
CA ARG A 173 -12.86 -9.45 -20.99
C ARG A 173 -11.75 -9.74 -22.00
N GLY A 174 -11.22 -10.95 -22.03
CA GLY A 174 -10.17 -11.33 -23.00
C GLY A 174 -10.67 -11.44 -24.44
N ALA A 175 -11.95 -11.75 -24.63
CA ALA A 175 -12.57 -11.94 -25.94
C ALA A 175 -13.29 -10.68 -26.47
N GLY A 176 -13.61 -9.72 -25.59
CA GLY A 176 -14.34 -8.49 -25.94
C GLY A 176 -15.78 -8.73 -26.44
N ARG A 177 -16.31 -9.95 -26.29
CA ARG A 177 -17.64 -10.34 -26.77
C ARG A 177 -18.35 -11.22 -25.76
N ILE A 178 -19.67 -11.10 -25.71
CA ILE A 178 -20.54 -11.89 -24.84
C ILE A 178 -20.84 -13.23 -25.50
N ASP A 179 -20.74 -14.31 -24.73
CA ASP A 179 -21.22 -15.64 -25.13
C ASP A 179 -22.55 -15.91 -24.42
N GLU A 180 -23.65 -15.85 -25.17
CA GLU A 180 -25.00 -16.03 -24.64
C GLU A 180 -25.20 -17.38 -23.93
N LYS A 181 -24.52 -18.45 -24.38
CA LYS A 181 -24.63 -19.77 -23.74
C LYS A 181 -24.02 -19.75 -22.35
N ALA A 182 -22.84 -19.14 -22.22
CA ALA A 182 -22.17 -19.00 -20.94
C ALA A 182 -22.95 -18.10 -19.96
N VAL A 183 -23.68 -17.08 -20.46
CA VAL A 183 -24.59 -16.28 -19.62
C VAL A 183 -25.74 -17.13 -19.08
N ILE A 184 -26.37 -17.95 -19.93
CA ILE A 184 -27.48 -18.83 -19.53
C ILE A 184 -27.01 -19.82 -18.46
N GLU A 185 -25.91 -20.52 -18.69
CA GLU A 185 -25.33 -21.48 -17.74
C GLU A 185 -25.01 -20.82 -16.39
N ALA A 186 -24.39 -19.64 -16.41
CA ALA A 186 -24.02 -18.91 -15.20
C ALA A 186 -25.25 -18.45 -14.39
N VAL A 187 -26.33 -18.04 -15.06
CA VAL A 187 -27.58 -17.64 -14.41
C VAL A 187 -28.32 -18.85 -13.83
N GLU A 188 -28.34 -19.98 -14.53
CA GLU A 188 -28.98 -21.22 -14.05
C GLU A 188 -28.37 -21.74 -12.75
N LEU A 189 -27.05 -21.61 -12.59
CA LEU A 189 -26.33 -21.98 -11.36
C LEU A 189 -26.68 -21.12 -10.13
N THR A 190 -27.47 -20.05 -10.30
CA THR A 190 -27.87 -19.16 -9.20
C THR A 190 -29.32 -19.27 -8.75
N LYS A 191 -30.13 -20.03 -9.48
CA LYS A 191 -31.51 -20.40 -9.13
C LYS A 191 -31.52 -21.34 -7.94
#